data_AF-A0A0D0CXC0-F1
#
_entry.id   AF-A0A0D0CXC0-F1
#
_cell.length_a   1.000
_cell.length_b   1.000
_cell.length_c   1.000
_cell.angle_alpha   90.00
_cell.angle_beta   90.00
_cell.angle_gamma   90.00
#
_symmetry.space_group_name_H-M   'P 1'
#
loop_
_entity.id
_entity.type
_entity.pdbx_description
1 polymer ?
#
loop_
_entity_poly.entity_id
_entity_poly.type
_entity_poly.pdbx_seq_one_letter_code
_entity_poly.pdbx_strand_id
1 'polypeptide(L)'
;SIHRKLKIALTSKEQAADAFQALDKGLLADQKRQLVKQERKAMKEREGNPEAMDVYKIWLASAPSMKSIELAMLSESPSVASGRRGSSSWVAQGLQIQQSQIQLRLEASSAGPQSTELQRLALERKRDWLGMEIQSFVSDASSFIGQIKAQGPEKADQE
;
A
#
# COMPACT_ATOMS: atom_id res chain seq x y z
N SER A 1 -17.67 -26.65 -21.28
CA SER A 1 -18.67 -26.54 -22.37
C SER A 1 -18.20 -25.54 -23.42
N ILE A 2 -18.31 -25.89 -24.70
CA ILE A 2 -17.93 -25.07 -25.87
C ILE A 2 -18.68 -23.74 -25.88
N HIS A 3 -19.96 -23.73 -25.48
CA HIS A 3 -20.80 -22.55 -25.41
C HIS A 3 -20.22 -21.43 -24.53
N ARG A 4 -19.65 -21.78 -23.36
CA ARG A 4 -18.99 -20.80 -22.48
C ARG A 4 -17.74 -20.19 -23.14
N LYS A 5 -16.93 -21.01 -23.82
CA LYS A 5 -15.72 -20.53 -24.51
C LYS A 5 -16.06 -19.61 -25.68
N LEU A 6 -17.09 -19.95 -26.47
CA LEU A 6 -17.58 -19.11 -27.56
C LEU A 6 -18.07 -17.75 -27.04
N LYS A 7 -18.85 -17.74 -25.95
CA LYS A 7 -19.30 -16.49 -25.32
C LYS A 7 -18.13 -15.61 -24.90
N ILE A 8 -17.11 -16.19 -24.25
CA ILE A 8 -15.90 -15.47 -23.85
C ILE A 8 -15.16 -14.89 -25.07
N ALA A 9 -14.99 -15.69 -26.13
CA ALA A 9 -14.30 -15.26 -27.34
C ALA A 9 -15.02 -14.10 -28.05
N LEU A 10 -16.35 -14.12 -28.08
CA LEU A 10 -17.15 -13.02 -28.63
C LEU A 10 -16.97 -11.75 -27.82
N THR A 11 -17.09 -11.83 -26.49
CA THR A 11 -16.89 -10.67 -25.61
C THR A 11 -15.46 -10.13 -25.69
N SER A 12 -14.45 -11.00 -25.77
CA SER A 12 -13.06 -10.55 -25.90
C SER A 12 -12.78 -9.90 -27.25
N LYS A 13 -13.47 -10.32 -28.31
CA LYS A 13 -13.35 -9.71 -29.64
C LYS A 13 -13.85 -8.27 -29.62
N GLU A 14 -15.01 -8.03 -29.01
CA GLU A 14 -15.57 -6.68 -28.86
C GLU A 14 -14.62 -5.80 -28.02
N GLN A 15 -14.16 -6.30 -26.88
CA GLN A 15 -13.19 -5.59 -26.04
C GLN A 15 -11.88 -5.27 -26.77
N ALA A 16 -11.37 -6.20 -27.59
CA ALA A 16 -10.17 -5.96 -28.37
C ALA A 16 -10.38 -4.90 -29.47
N ALA A 17 -11.56 -4.89 -30.10
CA ALA A 17 -11.91 -3.88 -31.09
C ALA A 17 -12.01 -2.48 -30.47
N ASP A 18 -12.65 -2.37 -29.30
CA ASP A 18 -12.78 -1.12 -28.57
C ASP A 18 -11.40 -0.60 -28.12
N ALA A 19 -10.55 -1.50 -27.57
CA ALA A 19 -9.19 -1.15 -27.18
C ALA A 19 -8.34 -0.68 -28.38
N PHE A 20 -8.46 -1.35 -29.52
CA PHE A 20 -7.81 -0.93 -30.75
C PHE A 20 -8.27 0.46 -31.20
N GLN A 21 -9.58 0.72 -31.16
CA GLN A 21 -10.12 2.02 -31.55
C GLN A 21 -9.67 3.14 -30.61
N ALA A 22 -9.57 2.86 -29.30
CA ALA A 22 -9.03 3.80 -28.32
C ALA A 22 -7.55 4.14 -28.61
N LEU A 23 -6.74 3.14 -28.92
CA LEU A 23 -5.33 3.34 -29.33
C LEU A 23 -5.24 4.15 -30.63
N ASP A 24 -6.06 3.81 -31.63
CA ASP A 24 -6.07 4.50 -32.91
C ASP A 24 -6.46 5.99 -32.76
N LYS A 25 -7.42 6.31 -31.88
CA LYS A 25 -7.79 7.70 -31.59
C LYS A 25 -6.69 8.49 -30.89
N GLY A 26 -5.83 7.84 -30.11
CA GLY A 26 -4.72 8.47 -29.40
C GLY A 26 -3.49 8.77 -30.26
N LEU A 27 -3.39 8.21 -31.46
CA LEU A 27 -2.26 8.38 -32.37
C LEU A 27 -2.37 9.65 -33.21
N LEU A 28 -1.29 10.43 -33.31
CA LEU A 28 -1.23 11.59 -34.20
C LEU A 28 -1.27 11.15 -35.67
N ALA A 29 -1.87 11.98 -36.54
CA ALA A 29 -2.04 11.66 -37.95
C ALA A 29 -0.71 11.35 -38.67
N ASP A 30 0.36 12.06 -38.34
CA ASP A 30 1.68 11.85 -38.96
C ASP A 30 2.32 10.52 -38.55
N GLN A 31 2.11 10.09 -37.30
CA GLN A 31 2.54 8.77 -36.82
C GLN A 31 1.81 7.66 -37.57
N LYS A 32 0.50 7.81 -37.81
CA LYS A 32 -0.27 6.83 -38.61
C LYS A 32 0.25 6.73 -40.03
N ARG A 33 0.53 7.87 -40.70
CA ARG A 33 1.11 7.87 -42.05
C ARG A 33 2.46 7.19 -42.09
N GLN A 34 3.29 7.42 -41.08
CA GLN A 34 4.61 6.80 -40.97
C GLN A 34 4.51 5.28 -40.77
N LEU A 35 3.60 4.82 -39.92
CA LEU A 35 3.36 3.38 -39.70
C LEU A 35 2.90 2.68 -40.99
N VAL A 36 1.94 3.27 -41.72
CA VAL A 36 1.48 2.72 -43.01
C VAL A 36 2.62 2.66 -44.03
N LYS A 37 3.52 3.65 -44.03
CA LYS A 37 4.68 3.68 -44.92
C LYS A 37 5.69 2.58 -44.55
N GLN A 38 5.95 2.37 -43.26
CA GLN A 38 6.80 1.31 -42.76
C GLN A 38 6.23 -0.08 -43.06
N GLU A 39 4.92 -0.25 -42.88
CA GLU A 39 4.21 -1.49 -43.21
C GLU A 39 4.33 -1.85 -44.69
N ARG A 40 4.03 -0.90 -45.59
CA ARG A 40 4.15 -1.11 -47.03
C ARG A 40 5.58 -1.47 -47.45
N LYS A 41 6.56 -0.84 -46.82
CA LYS A 41 7.98 -1.13 -47.05
C LYS A 41 8.33 -2.55 -46.60
N ALA A 42 7.94 -2.92 -45.38
CA ALA A 42 8.13 -4.25 -44.81
C ALA A 42 7.54 -5.34 -45.71
N MET A 43 6.30 -5.17 -46.14
CA MET A 43 5.61 -6.14 -47.01
C MET A 43 6.28 -6.32 -48.38
N LYS A 44 6.90 -5.26 -48.92
CA LYS A 44 7.62 -5.31 -50.20
C LYS A 44 8.99 -5.97 -50.06
N GLU A 45 9.68 -5.76 -48.95
CA GLU A 45 11.07 -6.21 -48.74
C GLU A 45 11.15 -7.60 -48.06
N ARG A 46 10.03 -8.15 -47.57
CA ARG A 46 9.97 -9.38 -46.78
C ARG A 46 10.69 -10.61 -47.37
N GLU A 47 10.74 -10.74 -48.70
CA GLU A 47 11.33 -11.89 -49.39
C GLU A 47 12.86 -11.79 -49.49
N GLY A 48 13.41 -10.57 -49.55
CA GLY A 48 14.85 -10.31 -49.68
C GLY A 48 15.52 -9.84 -48.39
N ASN A 49 14.74 -9.39 -47.41
CA ASN A 49 15.23 -8.95 -46.11
C ASN A 49 14.26 -9.40 -44.99
N PRO A 50 14.59 -10.48 -44.25
CA PRO A 50 13.74 -10.94 -43.14
C PRO A 50 13.64 -9.91 -42.00
N GLU A 51 14.64 -9.04 -41.82
CA GLU A 51 14.60 -7.97 -40.79
C GLU A 51 13.55 -6.90 -41.12
N ALA A 52 13.12 -6.78 -42.38
CA ALA A 52 12.07 -5.82 -42.76
C ALA A 52 10.73 -6.11 -42.05
N MET A 53 10.51 -7.35 -41.61
CA MET A 53 9.32 -7.76 -40.86
C MET A 53 9.35 -7.37 -39.37
N ASP A 54 10.48 -6.86 -38.85
CA ASP A 54 10.59 -6.41 -37.45
C ASP A 54 9.66 -5.24 -37.10
N VAL A 55 9.07 -4.57 -38.11
CA VAL A 55 7.99 -3.58 -37.91
C VAL A 55 6.80 -4.18 -37.14
N TYR A 56 6.56 -5.49 -37.25
CA TYR A 56 5.51 -6.19 -36.50
C TYR A 56 5.98 -6.73 -35.15
N LYS A 57 7.27 -6.58 -34.81
CA LYS A 57 7.82 -7.03 -33.54
C LYS A 57 7.34 -6.09 -32.44
N ILE A 58 6.41 -6.58 -31.63
CA ILE A 58 5.93 -5.86 -30.47
C ILE A 58 7.02 -5.94 -29.39
N TRP A 59 7.71 -4.83 -29.14
CA TRP A 59 8.57 -4.68 -27.97
C TRP A 59 7.70 -4.50 -26.74
N LEU A 60 7.10 -5.60 -26.26
CA LEU A 60 6.47 -5.61 -24.96
C LEU A 60 7.60 -5.47 -23.94
N ALA A 61 7.61 -4.37 -23.20
CA ALA A 61 8.36 -4.32 -21.95
C ALA A 61 7.90 -5.53 -21.12
N SER A 62 8.86 -6.30 -20.61
CA SER A 62 8.55 -7.42 -19.72
C SER A 62 7.59 -6.92 -18.64
N ALA A 63 6.51 -7.67 -18.41
CA ALA A 63 5.58 -7.33 -17.35
C ALA A 63 6.36 -7.13 -16.05
N PRO A 64 6.02 -6.11 -15.24
CA PRO A 64 6.73 -5.88 -13.99
C PRO A 64 6.68 -7.14 -13.14
N SER A 65 7.83 -7.50 -12.59
CA SER A 65 7.92 -8.69 -11.73
C SER A 65 7.08 -8.48 -10.47
N MET A 66 6.64 -9.56 -9.84
CA MET A 66 5.93 -9.46 -8.55
C MET A 66 6.73 -8.66 -7.52
N LYS A 67 8.06 -8.82 -7.51
CA LYS A 67 8.98 -8.02 -6.68
C LYS A 67 8.97 -6.54 -7.03
N SER A 68 8.90 -6.20 -8.32
CA SER A 68 8.81 -4.81 -8.79
C SER A 68 7.46 -4.17 -8.43
N ILE A 69 6.38 -4.95 -8.48
CA ILE A 69 5.05 -4.53 -8.06
C ILE A 69 5.04 -4.32 -6.54
N GLU A 70 5.56 -5.26 -5.75
CA GLU A 70 5.69 -5.12 -4.29
C GLU A 70 6.55 -3.90 -3.92
N LEU A 71 7.68 -3.70 -4.60
CA LEU A 71 8.54 -2.54 -4.37
C LEU A 71 7.80 -1.23 -4.70
N ALA A 72 7.10 -1.18 -5.83
CA ALA A 72 6.30 -0.03 -6.21
C ALA A 72 5.23 0.26 -5.14
N MET A 73 4.49 -0.76 -4.70
CA MET A 73 3.49 -0.62 -3.63
C MET A 73 4.09 -0.13 -2.32
N LEU A 74 5.29 -0.58 -1.94
CA LEU A 74 5.99 -0.13 -0.74
C LEU A 74 6.58 1.28 -0.88
N SER A 75 6.99 1.67 -2.09
CA SER A 75 7.55 3.01 -2.38
C SER A 75 6.49 4.08 -2.64
N GLU A 76 5.34 3.67 -3.20
CA GLU A 76 4.18 4.50 -3.51
C GLU A 76 3.20 4.53 -2.33
N SER A 77 3.32 3.58 -1.40
CA SER A 77 2.85 3.81 -0.03
C SER A 77 3.43 5.14 0.41
N PRO A 78 2.62 6.12 0.85
CA PRO A 78 3.12 7.41 1.26
C PRO A 78 4.00 7.20 2.50
N SER A 79 5.30 6.99 2.27
CA SER A 79 6.40 7.20 3.20
C SER A 79 6.63 8.71 3.40
N VAL A 80 5.52 9.46 3.38
CA VAL A 80 5.37 10.88 3.64
C VAL A 80 4.09 11.05 4.47
N ALA A 81 3.95 10.23 5.51
CA ALA A 81 3.11 10.52 6.65
C ALA A 81 3.94 10.40 7.93
N SER A 82 5.03 11.18 7.98
CA SER A 82 5.48 11.75 9.26
C SER A 82 4.44 12.72 9.86
N GLY A 83 3.30 12.94 9.20
CA GLY A 83 2.13 13.62 9.72
C GLY A 83 0.98 12.64 9.96
N ARG A 84 0.71 12.36 11.25
CA ARG A 84 -0.44 11.61 11.79
C ARG A 84 -0.54 10.14 11.36
N ARG A 85 0.08 9.29 12.19
CA ARG A 85 -0.52 8.01 12.62
C ARG A 85 -2.05 8.23 12.76
N GLY A 86 -2.89 7.37 12.20
CA GLY A 86 -4.34 7.52 12.34
C GLY A 86 -4.81 7.25 13.77
N SER A 87 -5.98 7.75 14.18
CA SER A 87 -6.56 7.45 15.51
C SER A 87 -6.70 5.94 15.75
N SER A 88 -6.97 5.14 14.72
CA SER A 88 -6.99 3.68 14.80
C SER A 88 -5.63 3.07 15.15
N SER A 89 -4.55 3.61 14.59
CA SER A 89 -3.19 3.14 14.88
C SER A 89 -2.71 3.57 16.27
N TRP A 90 -3.16 4.73 16.76
CA TRP A 90 -2.97 5.13 18.16
C TRP A 90 -3.74 4.21 19.10
N VAL A 91 -5.02 3.92 18.85
CA VAL A 91 -5.78 2.93 19.65
C VAL A 91 -5.12 1.56 19.66
N ALA A 92 -4.61 1.09 18.51
CA ALA A 92 -3.87 -0.17 18.43
C ALA A 92 -2.59 -0.15 19.28
N GLN A 93 -1.85 0.97 19.31
CA GLN A 93 -0.71 1.15 20.22
C GLN A 93 -1.15 1.07 21.69
N GLY A 94 -2.27 1.69 22.06
CA GLY A 94 -2.84 1.59 23.40
C GLY A 94 -3.18 0.16 23.81
N LEU A 95 -3.75 -0.64 22.89
CA LEU A 95 -4.02 -2.06 23.12
C LEU A 95 -2.73 -2.87 23.30
N GLN A 96 -1.70 -2.57 22.52
CA GLN A 96 -0.39 -3.21 22.65
C GLN A 96 0.26 -2.91 24.00
N ILE A 97 0.17 -1.66 24.49
CA ILE A 97 0.63 -1.27 25.82
C ILE A 97 -0.11 -2.06 26.91
N GLN A 98 -1.44 -2.20 26.80
CA GLN A 98 -2.22 -3.00 27.75
C GLN A 98 -1.80 -4.48 27.71
N GLN A 99 -1.55 -5.04 26.53
CA GLN A 99 -1.04 -6.40 26.39
C GLN A 99 0.31 -6.57 27.09
N SER A 100 1.24 -5.62 26.90
CA SER A 100 2.53 -5.61 27.59
C SER A 100 2.38 -5.51 29.11
N GLN A 101 1.43 -4.72 29.61
CA GLN A 101 1.12 -4.65 31.05
C GLN A 101 0.64 -5.99 31.60
N ILE A 102 -0.24 -6.69 30.88
CA ILE A 102 -0.76 -8.00 31.28
C ILE A 102 0.40 -9.02 31.30
N GLN A 103 1.21 -9.05 30.25
CA GLN A 103 2.35 -9.96 30.16
C GLN A 103 3.36 -9.71 31.29
N LEU A 104 3.69 -8.45 31.55
CA LEU A 104 4.62 -8.08 32.64
C LEU A 104 4.07 -8.47 34.01
N ARG A 105 2.75 -8.35 34.23
CA ARG A 105 2.09 -8.81 35.46
C ARG A 105 2.19 -10.33 35.59
N LEU A 106 1.94 -11.08 34.52
CA LEU A 106 2.06 -12.53 34.53
C LEU A 106 3.50 -12.97 34.82
N GLU A 107 4.49 -12.35 34.17
CA GLU A 107 5.91 -12.60 34.42
C GLU A 107 6.26 -12.29 35.89
N ALA A 108 5.81 -11.16 36.43
CA ALA A 108 6.04 -10.79 37.83
C ALA A 108 5.37 -11.74 38.82
N SER A 109 4.17 -12.23 38.53
CA SER A 109 3.49 -13.22 39.36
C SER A 109 4.16 -14.60 39.29
N SER A 110 4.78 -14.93 38.15
CA SER A 110 5.56 -16.17 38.00
C SER A 110 6.95 -16.09 38.64
N ALA A 111 7.50 -14.88 38.78
CA ALA A 111 8.75 -14.62 39.45
C ALA A 111 8.55 -14.73 40.97
N GLY A 112 8.71 -15.94 41.49
CA GLY A 112 8.63 -16.21 42.93
C GLY A 112 9.79 -15.60 43.74
N PRO A 113 9.80 -15.80 45.07
CA PRO A 113 10.85 -15.30 45.97
C PRO A 113 12.28 -15.74 45.60
N GLN A 114 12.41 -16.82 44.83
CA GLN A 114 13.67 -17.43 44.37
C GLN A 114 14.16 -16.90 43.00
N SER A 115 13.54 -15.86 42.43
CA SER A 115 13.98 -15.27 41.16
C SER A 115 15.43 -14.75 41.26
N THR A 116 16.26 -15.01 40.25
CA THR A 116 17.65 -14.51 40.23
C THR A 116 17.69 -12.99 40.10
N GLU A 117 18.79 -12.37 40.54
CA GLU A 117 18.99 -10.92 40.44
C GLU A 117 18.87 -10.42 38.99
N LEU A 118 19.35 -11.21 38.02
CA LEU A 118 19.21 -10.92 36.59
C LEU A 118 17.75 -10.90 36.13
N GLN A 119 16.92 -11.82 36.63
CA GLN A 119 15.48 -11.85 36.32
C GLN A 119 14.76 -10.65 36.91
N ARG A 120 15.08 -10.26 38.15
CA ARG A 120 14.53 -9.06 38.79
C ARG A 120 14.92 -7.81 38.01
N LEU A 121 16.19 -7.66 37.65
CA LEU A 121 16.67 -6.52 36.85
C LEU A 121 16.00 -6.45 35.47
N ALA A 122 15.84 -7.59 34.79
CA ALA A 122 15.14 -7.63 33.51
C ALA A 122 13.67 -7.17 33.65
N LEU A 123 13.03 -7.54 34.75
CA LEU A 123 11.66 -7.15 35.04
C LEU A 123 11.55 -5.65 35.32
N GLU A 124 12.45 -5.07 36.11
CA GLU A 124 12.48 -3.61 36.33
C GLU A 124 12.74 -2.84 35.04
N ARG A 125 13.67 -3.29 34.19
CA ARG A 125 13.90 -2.67 32.87
C ARG A 125 12.66 -2.69 31.98
N LYS A 126 11.90 -3.79 31.99
CA LYS A 126 10.63 -3.88 31.27
C LYS A 126 9.59 -2.91 31.84
N ARG A 127 9.54 -2.70 33.16
CA ARG A 127 8.68 -1.71 33.80
C ARG A 127 9.05 -0.29 33.39
N ASP A 128 10.34 0.05 33.42
CA ASP A 128 10.82 1.37 33.04
C ASP A 128 10.48 1.68 31.58
N TRP A 129 10.76 0.74 30.68
CA TRP A 129 10.47 0.89 29.26
C TRP A 129 8.96 1.05 28.99
N LEU A 130 8.13 0.22 29.63
CA LEU A 130 6.68 0.33 29.52
C LEU A 130 6.16 1.66 30.09
N GLY A 131 6.79 2.17 31.16
CA GLY A 131 6.50 3.50 31.71
C GLY A 131 6.75 4.61 30.68
N MET A 132 7.87 4.54 29.97
CA MET A 132 8.18 5.49 28.89
C MET A 132 7.18 5.40 27.73
N GLU A 133 6.78 4.20 27.32
CA GLU A 133 5.76 4.02 26.28
C GLU A 133 4.40 4.61 26.68
N ILE A 134 3.98 4.39 27.93
CA ILE A 134 2.73 4.96 28.46
C ILE A 134 2.80 6.49 28.47
N GLN A 135 3.91 7.08 28.93
CA GLN A 135 4.06 8.54 28.95
C GLN A 135 4.01 9.14 27.54
N SER A 136 4.68 8.50 26.58
CA SER A 136 4.64 8.90 25.18
C SER A 136 3.22 8.80 24.62
N PHE A 137 2.55 7.67 24.83
CA PHE A 137 1.17 7.44 24.40
C PHE A 137 0.17 8.47 24.95
N VAL A 138 0.29 8.83 26.23
CA VAL A 138 -0.55 9.83 26.90
C VAL A 138 -0.26 11.24 26.37
N SER A 139 1.00 11.59 26.18
CA SER A 139 1.40 12.90 25.64
C SER A 139 0.83 13.10 24.23
N ASP A 140 0.82 12.03 23.44
CA ASP A 140 0.30 12.01 22.09
C ASP A 140 -1.24 12.09 22.02
N ALA A 141 -1.97 11.72 23.08
CA ALA A 141 -3.43 11.58 23.08
C ALA A 141 -4.19 12.81 22.53
N SER A 142 -3.72 14.01 22.87
CA SER A 142 -4.30 15.28 22.42
C SER A 142 -4.32 15.43 20.89
N SER A 143 -3.37 14.82 20.20
CA SER A 143 -3.25 14.84 18.74
C SER A 143 -4.25 13.91 18.04
N PHE A 144 -4.79 12.90 18.74
CA PHE A 144 -5.64 11.85 18.16
C PHE A 144 -7.09 11.88 18.61
N ILE A 145 -7.36 12.25 19.87
CA ILE A 145 -8.71 12.38 20.43
C ILE A 145 -9.30 13.79 20.19
N GLY A 146 -8.45 14.76 19.86
CA GLY A 146 -8.83 16.18 19.81
C GLY A 146 -8.84 16.81 21.21
N GLN A 147 -8.76 18.14 21.28
CA GLN A 147 -8.92 18.85 22.56
C GLN A 147 -10.35 18.64 23.04
N ILE A 148 -10.50 17.93 24.16
CA ILE A 148 -11.76 17.93 24.92
C ILE A 148 -11.89 19.34 25.50
N LYS A 149 -12.47 20.28 24.74
CA LYS A 149 -13.01 21.51 25.33
C LYS A 149 -14.14 21.06 26.24
N ALA A 150 -13.83 20.88 27.52
CA ALA A 150 -14.85 20.84 28.56
C ALA A 150 -15.54 22.21 28.54
N GLN A 151 -16.63 22.31 27.79
CA GLN A 151 -17.54 23.42 27.90
C GLN A 151 -18.30 23.20 29.22
N GLY A 152 -17.71 23.70 30.31
CA GLY A 152 -18.38 23.78 31.60
C GLY A 152 -19.64 24.64 31.47
N PRO A 153 -20.69 24.36 32.26
CA PRO A 153 -21.96 25.04 32.12
C PRO A 153 -21.77 26.54 32.34
N GLU A 154 -22.15 27.27 31.31
CA GLU A 154 -22.28 28.73 31.29
C GLU A 154 -23.23 29.14 32.41
N LYS A 155 -22.77 30.12 33.19
CA LYS A 155 -23.46 30.70 34.34
C LYS A 155 -24.86 31.14 33.93
N ALA A 156 -25.88 30.57 34.55
CA ALA A 156 -27.17 31.21 34.71
C ALA A 156 -27.33 31.48 36.20
N ASP A 157 -26.98 32.69 36.62
CA ASP A 157 -27.53 33.42 37.77
C ASP A 157 -26.92 34.83 37.76
N GLN A 158 -27.76 35.84 38.06
CA GLN A 158 -27.62 37.30 37.95
C GLN A 158 -28.25 37.84 36.65
N GLU A 159 -29.39 38.55 36.63
CA GLU A 159 -30.22 39.23 37.65
C GLU A 159 -31.70 39.18 37.24
#